data_AF-A0A2G2ZS85-F1
#
_entry.id   AF-A0A2G2ZS85-F1
#
_cell.length_a   1.000
_cell.length_b   1.000
_cell.length_c   1.000
_cell.angle_alpha   90.00
_cell.angle_beta   90.00
_cell.angle_gamma   90.00
#
_symmetry.space_group_name_H-M   'P 1'
#
loop_
_entity.id
_entity.type
_entity.pdbx_description
1 polymer ?
#
loop_
_entity_poly.entity_id
_entity_poly.type
_entity_poly.pdbx_seq_one_letter_code
_entity_poly.pdbx_strand_id
1 'polypeptide(L)'
;MTPAEKLEKFVGIDFKQWQQKMFFYLITLCLQRFISEDAPAVPEGTSDKEHFMIVEAWKHSDLLCRNYILSGLQDDLYNIYSGTKTSKELWGALE
;
A
#
# COMPACT_ATOMS: atom_id res chain seq x y z
N MET A 1 3.70 22.54 11.71
CA MET A 1 3.86 21.35 10.84
C MET A 1 4.69 20.36 11.63
N THR A 2 4.06 19.33 12.19
CA THR A 2 4.78 18.18 12.72
C THR A 2 5.56 17.54 11.57
N PRO A 3 6.84 17.15 11.76
CA PRO A 3 7.51 16.32 10.79
C PRO A 3 6.62 15.11 10.54
N ALA A 4 6.39 14.75 9.29
CA ALA A 4 5.86 13.43 8.99
C ALA A 4 6.81 12.45 9.68
N GLU A 5 6.37 11.79 10.73
CA GLU A 5 7.15 10.77 11.45
C GLU A 5 7.51 9.72 10.41
N LYS A 6 8.73 9.84 9.89
CA LYS A 6 9.26 8.93 8.89
C LYS A 6 9.40 7.60 9.60
N LEU A 7 8.62 6.60 9.17
CA LEU A 7 8.71 5.27 9.73
C LEU A 7 10.18 4.80 9.65
N GLU A 8 10.73 4.34 10.77
CA GLU A 8 12.06 3.74 10.76
C GLU A 8 12.05 2.55 9.80
N LYS A 9 13.07 2.47 8.94
CA LYS A 9 13.21 1.36 8.00
C LYS A 9 13.37 0.07 8.78
N PHE A 10 12.71 -0.99 8.31
CA PHE A 10 12.91 -2.34 8.81
C PHE A 10 14.34 -2.81 8.48
N VAL A 11 15.13 -3.14 9.50
CA VAL A 11 16.53 -3.58 9.37
C VAL A 11 16.71 -5.09 9.63
N GLY A 12 15.66 -5.89 9.45
CA GLY A 12 15.74 -7.35 9.56
C GLY A 12 15.45 -7.95 10.95
N ILE A 13 15.27 -7.12 11.98
CA ILE A 13 14.96 -7.56 13.36
C ILE A 13 13.52 -7.13 13.72
N ASP A 14 12.78 -7.99 14.41
CA ASP A 14 11.40 -7.75 14.87
C ASP A 14 10.39 -7.44 13.75
N PHE A 15 10.40 -8.24 12.69
CA PHE A 15 9.52 -8.09 11.52
C PHE A 15 8.04 -7.94 11.89
N LYS A 16 7.55 -8.76 12.84
CA LYS A 16 6.16 -8.66 13.32
C LYS A 16 5.83 -7.30 13.93
N GLN A 17 6.77 -6.71 14.66
CA GLN A 17 6.57 -5.37 15.25
C GLN A 17 6.59 -4.30 14.16
N TRP A 18 7.51 -4.39 13.20
CA TRP A 18 7.53 -3.48 12.05
C TRP A 18 6.22 -3.59 11.24
N GLN A 19 5.76 -4.80 10.96
CA GLN A 19 4.52 -5.04 10.22
C GLN A 19 3.31 -4.43 10.94
N GLN A 20 3.19 -4.60 12.25
CA GLN A 20 2.14 -3.95 13.04
C GLN A 20 2.21 -2.42 12.99
N LYS A 21 3.42 -1.84 13.09
CA LYS A 21 3.63 -0.39 12.94
C LYS A 21 3.27 0.11 11.54
N MET A 22 3.64 -0.64 10.50
CA MET A 22 3.30 -0.32 9.11
C MET A 22 1.79 -0.38 8.89
N PHE A 23 1.11 -1.40 9.42
CA PHE A 23 -0.34 -1.50 9.35
C PHE A 23 -1.04 -0.31 10.01
N PHE A 24 -0.61 0.09 11.22
CA PHE A 24 -1.14 1.27 11.90
C PHE A 24 -0.88 2.58 11.12
N TYR A 25 0.27 2.68 10.47
CA TYR A 25 0.61 3.81 9.62
C TYR A 25 -0.32 3.90 8.39
N LEU A 26 -0.58 2.77 7.72
CA LEU A 26 -1.53 2.72 6.61
C LEU A 26 -2.96 3.07 7.04
N ILE A 27 -3.37 2.70 8.27
CA ILE A 27 -4.66 3.14 8.84
C ILE A 27 -4.71 4.66 8.97
N THR A 28 -3.65 5.27 9.50
CA THR A 28 -3.57 6.74 9.67
C THR A 28 -3.66 7.47 8.32
N LEU A 29 -3.20 6.84 7.24
CA LEU A 29 -3.27 7.36 5.88
C LEU A 29 -4.57 6.98 5.13
N CYS A 30 -5.49 6.25 5.77
CA CYS A 30 -6.70 5.69 5.13
C CYS A 30 -6.40 4.78 3.93
N LEU A 31 -5.26 4.08 3.96
CA LEU A 31 -4.81 3.19 2.89
C LEU A 31 -4.95 1.71 3.25
N GLN A 32 -5.43 1.35 4.45
CA GLN A 32 -5.48 -0.06 4.87
C GLN A 32 -6.35 -0.94 3.94
N ARG A 33 -7.35 -0.37 3.27
CA ARG A 33 -8.19 -1.16 2.36
C ARG A 33 -7.41 -1.75 1.17
N PHE A 34 -6.36 -1.07 0.71
CA PHE A 34 -5.63 -1.48 -0.50
C PHE A 34 -4.74 -2.71 -0.28
N ILE A 35 -4.45 -3.05 0.98
CA ILE A 35 -3.72 -4.28 1.33
C ILE A 35 -4.64 -5.48 1.56
N SER A 36 -5.97 -5.29 1.52
CA SER A 36 -6.95 -6.35 1.86
C SER A 36 -8.00 -6.55 0.78
N GLU A 37 -8.51 -5.46 0.18
CA GLU A 37 -9.58 -5.47 -0.81
C GLU A 37 -9.03 -5.52 -2.24
N ASP A 38 -9.83 -6.08 -3.15
CA ASP A 38 -9.56 -6.00 -4.60
C ASP A 38 -10.08 -4.68 -5.17
N ALA A 39 -9.65 -4.36 -6.41
CA ALA A 39 -10.15 -3.19 -7.11
C ALA A 39 -11.69 -3.20 -7.21
N PRO A 40 -12.34 -2.04 -7.03
CA PRO A 40 -13.79 -1.96 -6.98
C PRO A 40 -14.40 -2.40 -8.31
N ALA A 41 -15.44 -3.24 -8.22
CA ALA A 41 -16.32 -3.49 -9.36
C ALA A 41 -17.14 -2.24 -9.64
N VAL A 42 -17.09 -1.75 -10.88
CA VAL A 42 -17.83 -0.55 -11.28
C VAL A 42 -19.30 -0.94 -11.53
N PRO A 43 -20.29 -0.22 -10.97
CA PRO A 43 -21.70 -0.53 -11.15
C PRO A 43 -22.15 -0.55 -12.62
N GLU A 44 -23.14 -1.37 -12.93
CA GLU A 44 -23.79 -1.35 -14.24
C GLU A 44 -24.54 -0.02 -14.43
N GLY A 45 -24.30 0.66 -15.56
CA GLY A 45 -24.90 1.98 -15.86
C GLY A 45 -24.04 3.19 -15.51
N THR A 46 -22.83 2.99 -14.95
CA THR A 46 -21.85 4.07 -14.77
C THR A 46 -21.32 4.53 -16.12
N SER A 47 -21.17 5.85 -16.34
CA SER A 47 -20.63 6.35 -17.61
C SER A 47 -19.15 5.96 -17.80
N ASP A 48 -18.69 5.85 -19.05
CA ASP A 48 -17.28 5.54 -19.37
C ASP A 48 -16.29 6.48 -18.66
N LYS A 49 -16.66 7.76 -18.53
CA LYS A 49 -15.84 8.77 -17.86
C LYS A 49 -15.76 8.52 -16.35
N GLU A 50 -16.88 8.21 -15.71
CA GLU A 50 -16.92 7.90 -14.28
C GLU A 50 -16.19 6.58 -14.00
N HIS A 51 -16.39 5.56 -14.83
CA HIS A 51 -15.65 4.30 -14.77
C HIS A 51 -14.14 4.56 -14.81
N PHE A 52 -13.67 5.35 -15.78
CA PHE A 52 -12.26 5.72 -15.90
C PHE A 52 -11.75 6.42 -14.63
N MET A 53 -12.50 7.40 -14.10
CA MET A 53 -12.11 8.12 -12.89
C MET A 53 -11.99 7.21 -11.66
N ILE A 54 -12.94 6.28 -11.47
CA ILE A 54 -12.92 5.32 -10.36
C ILE A 54 -11.68 4.42 -10.44
N VAL A 55 -11.40 3.87 -11.62
CA VAL A 55 -10.27 2.96 -11.83
C VAL A 55 -8.93 3.68 -11.63
N GLU A 56 -8.78 4.89 -12.19
CA GLU A 56 -7.53 5.65 -12.05
C GLU A 56 -7.31 6.14 -10.61
N ALA A 57 -8.37 6.56 -9.91
CA ALA A 57 -8.28 6.91 -8.50
C ALA A 57 -7.84 5.71 -7.65
N TRP A 58 -8.39 4.52 -7.91
CA TRP A 58 -7.96 3.29 -7.23
C TRP A 58 -6.49 2.98 -7.49
N LYS A 59 -6.07 2.95 -8.76
CA LYS A 59 -4.67 2.67 -9.14
C LYS A 59 -3.70 3.66 -8.49
N HIS A 60 -4.06 4.94 -8.45
CA HIS A 60 -3.22 5.96 -7.85
C HIS A 60 -3.05 5.72 -6.34
N SER A 61 -4.14 5.45 -5.62
CA SER A 61 -4.08 5.17 -4.19
C SER A 61 -3.39 3.84 -3.87
N ASP A 62 -3.59 2.81 -4.69
CA ASP A 62 -2.86 1.54 -4.56
C ASP A 62 -1.36 1.75 -4.78
N LEU A 63 -0.96 2.51 -5.80
CA LEU A 63 0.45 2.84 -6.02
C LEU A 63 1.06 3.58 -4.82
N LEU A 64 0.33 4.52 -4.22
CA LEU A 64 0.78 5.22 -3.01
C LEU A 64 0.95 4.26 -1.84
N CYS A 65 -0.03 3.40 -1.58
CA CYS A 65 0.04 2.40 -0.51
C CYS A 65 1.25 1.47 -0.68
N ARG A 66 1.44 0.92 -1.88
CA ARG A 66 2.60 0.09 -2.24
C ARG A 66 3.91 0.82 -1.98
N ASN A 67 4.01 2.10 -2.38
CA ASN A 67 5.21 2.91 -2.15
C ASN A 67 5.49 3.15 -0.67
N TYR A 68 4.46 3.35 0.17
CA TYR A 68 4.66 3.49 1.61
C TYR A 68 5.21 2.21 2.24
N ILE A 69 4.64 1.06 1.90
CA ILE A 69 5.13 -0.25 2.37
C ILE A 69 6.58 -0.45 1.96
N LEU A 70 6.88 -0.28 0.67
CA LEU A 70 8.23 -0.41 0.13
C LEU A 70 9.22 0.56 0.79
N SER A 71 8.81 1.80 1.06
CA SER A 71 9.68 2.80 1.69
C SER A 71 10.08 2.44 3.13
N GLY A 72 9.29 1.59 3.80
CA GLY A 72 9.58 1.08 5.12
C GLY A 72 10.53 -0.13 5.12
N LEU A 73 10.88 -0.68 3.96
CA LEU A 73 11.79 -1.83 3.84
C LEU A 73 13.27 -1.39 3.72
N GLN A 74 14.19 -2.27 4.14
CA GLN A 74 15.60 -2.16 3.77
C GLN A 74 15.78 -2.39 2.26
N ASP A 75 16.81 -1.79 1.68
CA ASP A 75 17.05 -1.75 0.24
C ASP A 75 17.13 -3.17 -0.40
N ASP A 76 17.66 -4.16 0.30
CA ASP A 76 17.70 -5.56 -0.18
C ASP A 76 16.28 -6.14 -0.37
N LEU A 77 15.40 -5.92 0.62
CA LEU A 77 14.01 -6.36 0.58
C LEU A 77 13.19 -5.54 -0.40
N TYR A 78 13.45 -4.23 -0.47
CA TYR A 78 12.85 -3.35 -1.47
C TYR A 78 13.05 -3.92 -2.87
N ASN A 79 14.28 -4.30 -3.22
CA ASN A 79 14.59 -4.82 -4.56
C ASN A 79 13.82 -6.10 -4.87
N ILE A 80 13.71 -7.03 -3.90
CA ILE A 80 12.97 -8.28 -4.03
C ILE A 80 11.47 -8.00 -4.28
N TYR A 81 10.89 -7.09 -3.52
CA TYR A 81 9.44 -6.85 -3.53
C TYR A 81 8.97 -5.75 -4.48
N SER A 82 9.89 -4.96 -5.06
CA SER A 82 9.59 -3.83 -5.96
C SER A 82 8.78 -4.23 -7.20
N GLY A 83 8.89 -5.49 -7.62
CA GLY A 83 8.18 -6.06 -8.77
C GLY A 83 6.72 -6.47 -8.54
N THR A 84 6.24 -6.41 -7.30
CA THR A 84 4.82 -6.71 -6.96
C THR A 84 3.89 -5.70 -7.63
N LYS A 85 2.73 -6.14 -8.14
CA LYS A 85 1.87 -5.26 -8.95
C LYS A 85 0.94 -4.41 -8.12
N THR A 86 0.48 -4.94 -6.99
CA THR A 86 -0.50 -4.29 -6.11
C THR A 86 -0.03 -4.26 -4.66
N SER A 87 -0.61 -3.37 -3.85
CA SER A 87 -0.34 -3.33 -2.41
C SER A 87 -0.78 -4.60 -1.71
N LYS A 88 -1.88 -5.21 -2.17
CA LYS A 88 -2.40 -6.47 -1.64
C LYS A 88 -1.44 -7.64 -1.88
N GLU A 89 -0.91 -7.78 -3.10
CA GLU A 89 0.12 -8.79 -3.39
C GLU A 89 1.38 -8.57 -2.55
N LEU A 90 1.82 -7.31 -2.44
CA LEU A 90 2.98 -6.95 -1.63
C LEU A 90 2.76 -7.31 -0.16
N TRP A 91 1.63 -6.93 0.39
CA TRP A 91 1.30 -7.18 1.79
C TRP A 91 1.16 -8.68 2.08
N GLY A 92 0.50 -9.44 1.21
CA GLY A 92 0.38 -10.89 1.35
C GLY A 92 1.72 -11.64 1.24
N ALA A 93 2.71 -11.09 0.52
CA ALA A 93 4.07 -11.65 0.50
C ALA A 93 4.89 -11.31 1.76
N LEU A 94 4.42 -10.32 2.53
CA LEU A 94 4.99 -9.89 3.81
C LEU A 94 4.26 -10.51 5.02
N GLU A 95 3.21 -11.32 4.81
CA GLU A 95 2.56 -12.12 5.86
C GLU A 95 3.20 -13.51 5.98
#